data_AF-R4WGI2-F1
#
_entry.id   AF-R4WGI2-F1
#
_cell.length_a   1.000
_cell.length_b   1.000
_cell.length_c   1.000
_cell.angle_alpha   90.00
_cell.angle_beta   90.00
_cell.angle_gamma   90.00
#
_symmetry.space_group_name_H-M   'P 1'
#
loop_
_entity.id
_entity.type
_entity.pdbx_description
1 polymer ?
#
loop_
_entity_poly.entity_id
_entity_poly.type
_entity_poly.pdbx_seq_one_letter_code
_entity_poly.pdbx_strand_id
1 'polypeptide(L)'
;MSDNDEQDDVQRSRKARYRRYEAQGEASIRADLDEAAESAESADPGTDPEAAYKRAWLRRREAGRQDEQFRAMFASVSSANDAAQLARDSAQASRRSAFWTMIAALAAAIGVLVNAAIQLGWLDWLRR
;
A
#
# COMPACT_ATOMS: atom_id res chain seq x y z
N MET A 1 33.57 -10.37 34.15
CA MET A 1 32.16 -10.44 33.74
C MET A 1 31.89 -9.18 32.95
N SER A 2 31.56 -9.32 31.67
CA SER A 2 31.51 -8.19 30.74
C SER A 2 30.10 -7.61 30.69
N ASP A 3 29.98 -6.30 30.46
CA ASP A 3 28.69 -5.57 30.35
C ASP A 3 27.70 -6.21 29.34
N ASN A 4 28.20 -7.00 28.38
CA ASN A 4 27.38 -7.76 27.44
C ASN A 4 26.58 -8.89 28.12
N ASP A 5 27.13 -9.54 29.15
CA ASP A 5 26.47 -10.64 29.87
C ASP A 5 25.25 -10.11 30.66
N GLU A 6 25.40 -8.95 31.29
CA GLU A 6 24.30 -8.29 32.03
C GLU A 6 23.19 -7.82 31.08
N GLN A 7 23.54 -7.28 29.92
CA GLN A 7 22.56 -6.87 28.91
C GLN A 7 21.77 -8.07 28.37
N ASP A 8 22.42 -9.19 28.10
CA ASP A 8 21.78 -10.40 27.62
C ASP A 8 20.79 -10.97 28.64
N ASP A 9 21.14 -10.94 29.93
CA ASP A 9 20.25 -11.40 31.00
C ASP A 9 19.04 -10.49 31.19
N VAL A 10 19.23 -9.17 31.07
CA VAL A 10 18.10 -8.21 31.05
C VAL A 10 17.19 -8.47 29.85
N GLN A 11 17.74 -8.76 28.68
CA GLN A 11 16.95 -9.09 27.50
C GLN A 11 16.17 -10.41 27.65
N ARG A 12 16.81 -11.45 28.21
CA ARG A 12 16.18 -12.74 28.48
C ARG A 12 15.03 -12.61 29.48
N SER A 13 15.26 -11.89 30.59
CA SER A 13 14.23 -11.65 31.60
C SER A 13 13.05 -10.83 31.05
N ARG A 14 13.31 -9.86 30.17
CA ARG A 14 12.27 -9.09 29.48
C ARG A 14 11.47 -9.97 28.51
N LYS A 15 12.15 -10.84 27.74
CA LYS A 15 11.51 -11.78 26.82
C LYS A 15 10.62 -12.78 27.54
N ALA A 16 11.06 -13.30 28.69
CA ALA A 16 10.26 -14.20 29.52
C ALA A 16 9.01 -13.51 30.10
N ARG A 17 9.11 -12.23 30.48
CA ARG A 17 7.94 -11.42 30.89
C ARG A 17 6.96 -11.21 29.74
N TYR A 18 7.43 -10.85 28.56
CA TYR A 18 6.56 -10.63 27.41
C TYR A 18 5.82 -11.89 26.96
N ARG A 19 6.46 -13.07 27.05
CA ARG A 19 5.77 -14.35 26.82
C ARG A 19 4.63 -14.60 27.79
N ARG A 20 4.78 -14.17 29.05
CA ARG A 20 3.70 -14.27 30.05
C ARG A 20 2.54 -13.34 29.71
N TYR A 21 2.84 -12.11 29.29
CA TYR A 21 1.81 -11.16 28.85
C TYR A 21 1.07 -11.64 27.59
N GLU A 22 1.79 -12.29 26.67
CA GLU A 22 1.18 -12.95 25.51
C GLU A 22 0.21 -14.07 25.90
N ALA A 23 0.58 -14.89 26.89
CA ALA A 23 -0.27 -15.98 27.38
C ALA A 23 -1.50 -15.49 28.15
N GLN A 24 -1.38 -14.38 28.88
CA GLN A 24 -2.50 -13.75 29.59
C GLN A 24 -3.48 -13.05 28.64
N GLY A 25 -2.96 -12.42 27.58
CA GLY A 25 -3.75 -11.74 26.57
C GLY A 25 -3.82 -10.23 26.79
N GLU A 26 -4.22 -9.50 25.74
CA GLU A 26 -4.19 -8.03 25.78
C GLU A 26 -5.22 -7.43 26.74
N ALA A 27 -6.43 -8.00 26.77
CA ALA A 27 -7.54 -7.50 27.57
C ALA A 27 -7.23 -7.58 29.07
N SER A 28 -6.62 -8.69 29.52
CA SER A 28 -6.23 -8.84 30.92
C SER A 28 -5.11 -7.89 31.30
N ILE A 29 -4.11 -7.68 30.44
CA ILE A 29 -3.02 -6.73 30.71
C ILE A 29 -3.53 -5.29 30.81
N ARG A 30 -4.56 -4.93 30.04
CA ARG A 30 -5.23 -3.62 30.17
C ARG A 30 -6.00 -3.51 31.49
N ALA A 31 -6.79 -4.52 31.83
CA ALA A 31 -7.52 -4.56 33.10
C ALA A 31 -6.56 -4.46 34.32
N ASP A 32 -5.46 -5.21 34.31
CA ASP A 32 -4.42 -5.12 35.35
C ASP A 32 -3.82 -3.71 35.46
N LEU A 33 -3.68 -3.00 34.34
CA LEU A 33 -3.14 -1.63 34.32
C LEU A 33 -4.15 -0.59 34.80
N ASP A 34 -5.43 -0.82 34.54
CA ASP A 34 -6.53 0.02 35.01
C ASP A 34 -6.67 -0.12 36.53
N GLU A 35 -6.65 -1.36 37.06
CA GLU A 35 -6.65 -1.64 38.50
C GLU A 35 -5.40 -1.06 39.20
N ALA A 36 -4.23 -1.16 38.56
CA ALA A 36 -3.00 -0.54 39.06
C ALA A 36 -3.07 1.00 39.03
N ALA A 37 -3.79 1.60 38.08
CA ALA A 37 -3.99 3.05 38.01
C ALA A 37 -4.93 3.54 39.12
N GLU A 38 -6.02 2.82 39.38
CA GLU A 38 -6.95 3.09 40.50
C GLU A 38 -6.25 2.97 41.85
N SER A 39 -5.36 1.98 42.00
CA SER A 39 -4.56 1.79 43.21
C SER A 39 -3.49 2.87 43.39
N ALA A 40 -2.90 3.34 42.29
CA ALA A 40 -1.87 4.39 42.26
C ALA A 40 -2.41 5.80 42.55
N GLU A 41 -3.73 6.02 42.49
CA GLU A 41 -4.33 7.30 42.92
C GLU A 41 -4.20 7.50 44.45
N SER A 42 -3.97 6.42 45.20
CA SER A 42 -3.77 6.42 46.67
C SER A 42 -2.33 6.10 47.12
N ALA A 43 -1.44 5.70 46.19
CA ALA A 43 -0.09 5.24 46.48
C ALA A 43 0.96 5.96 45.61
N ASP A 44 2.19 6.11 46.13
CA ASP A 44 3.30 6.83 45.49
C ASP A 44 3.47 6.45 43.99
N PRO A 45 3.50 7.42 43.04
CA PRO A 45 3.48 7.19 41.59
C PRO A 45 4.65 6.38 41.01
N GLY A 46 5.61 5.95 41.84
CA GLY A 46 6.76 5.11 41.45
C GLY A 46 6.67 3.62 41.81
N THR A 47 5.58 3.13 42.41
CA THR A 47 5.63 1.86 43.16
C THR A 47 5.57 0.59 42.32
N ASP A 48 4.98 0.61 41.11
CA ASP A 48 4.85 -0.61 40.29
C ASP A 48 5.74 -0.60 39.02
N PRO A 49 6.96 -1.17 39.09
CA PRO A 49 7.79 -1.34 37.90
C PRO A 49 7.15 -2.28 36.87
N GLU A 50 6.25 -3.19 37.27
CA GLU A 50 5.57 -4.12 36.38
C GLU A 50 4.58 -3.42 35.45
N ALA A 51 3.81 -2.44 35.97
CA ALA A 51 2.95 -1.57 35.17
C ALA A 51 3.72 -0.87 34.04
N ALA A 52 4.96 -0.42 34.28
CA ALA A 52 5.79 0.18 33.24
C ALA A 52 6.12 -0.83 32.11
N TYR A 53 6.43 -2.08 32.44
CA TYR A 53 6.69 -3.14 31.46
C TYR A 53 5.43 -3.55 30.69
N LYS A 54 4.27 -3.63 31.37
CA LYS A 54 2.97 -3.93 30.73
C LYS A 54 2.60 -2.83 29.73
N ARG A 55 2.75 -1.54 30.09
CA ARG A 55 2.54 -0.40 29.17
C ARG A 55 3.52 -0.40 27.98
N ALA A 56 4.79 -0.74 28.21
CA ALA A 56 5.78 -0.83 27.14
C ALA A 56 5.46 -1.95 26.15
N TRP A 57 4.98 -3.10 26.65
CA TRP A 57 4.53 -4.21 25.82
C TRP A 57 3.30 -3.84 24.97
N LEU A 58 2.29 -3.19 25.56
CA LEU A 58 1.11 -2.71 24.84
C LEU A 58 1.48 -1.73 23.72
N ARG A 59 2.34 -0.75 24.01
CA ARG A 59 2.83 0.21 22.99
C ARG A 59 3.54 -0.48 21.82
N ARG A 60 4.36 -1.50 22.11
CA ARG A 60 5.03 -2.29 21.07
C ARG A 60 4.03 -3.06 20.21
N ARG A 61 2.97 -3.60 20.81
CA ARG A 61 1.93 -4.35 20.10
C ARG A 61 1.08 -3.44 19.21
N GLU A 62 0.74 -2.26 19.71
CA GLU A 62 0.03 -1.23 18.94
C GLU A 62 0.85 -0.75 17.74
N ALA A 63 2.15 -0.51 17.93
CA ALA A 63 3.06 -0.14 16.84
C ALA A 63 3.09 -1.20 15.73
N GLY A 64 3.12 -2.50 16.07
CA GLY A 64 3.06 -3.58 15.07
C GLY A 64 1.75 -3.58 14.26
N ARG A 65 0.60 -3.28 14.89
CA ARG A 65 -0.68 -3.16 14.17
C ARG A 65 -0.71 -1.94 13.26
N GLN A 66 -0.14 -0.82 13.71
CA GLN A 66 -0.02 0.38 12.88
C GLN A 66 0.89 0.15 11.68
N ASP A 67 2.01 -0.55 11.84
CA ASP A 67 2.92 -0.87 10.74
C ASP A 67 2.24 -1.72 9.64
N GLU A 68 1.37 -2.65 10.02
CA GLU A 68 0.57 -3.44 9.08
C GLU A 68 -0.45 -2.58 8.33
N GLN A 69 -1.12 -1.65 9.03
CA GLN A 69 -2.05 -0.70 8.43
C GLN A 69 -1.34 0.29 7.51
N PHE A 70 -0.20 0.84 7.92
CA PHE A 70 0.63 1.69 7.09
C PHE A 70 1.11 0.94 5.86
N ARG A 71 1.59 -0.30 6.01
CA ARG A 71 2.01 -1.14 4.88
C ARG A 71 0.87 -1.42 3.89
N ALA A 72 -0.34 -1.69 4.38
CA ALA A 72 -1.52 -1.85 3.53
C ALA A 72 -1.90 -0.53 2.82
N MET A 73 -1.81 0.59 3.52
CA MET A 73 -2.07 1.92 2.96
C MET A 73 -1.02 2.28 1.89
N PHE A 74 0.26 2.03 2.13
CA PHE A 74 1.32 2.24 1.13
C PHE A 74 1.17 1.33 -0.08
N ALA A 75 0.74 0.08 0.09
CA ALA A 75 0.40 -0.79 -1.03
C ALA A 75 -0.77 -0.21 -1.85
N SER A 76 -1.81 0.33 -1.19
CA SER A 76 -2.91 0.99 -1.88
C SER A 76 -2.45 2.24 -2.66
N VAL A 77 -1.52 3.03 -2.11
CA VAL A 77 -0.97 4.23 -2.76
C VAL A 77 -0.07 3.87 -3.95
N SER A 78 0.78 2.84 -3.82
CA SER A 78 1.58 2.34 -4.95
C SER A 78 0.66 1.84 -6.08
N SER A 79 -0.40 1.11 -5.75
CA SER A 79 -1.36 0.63 -6.74
C SER A 79 -2.13 1.77 -7.43
N ALA A 80 -2.43 2.85 -6.70
CA ALA A 80 -3.08 4.04 -7.26
C ALA A 80 -2.14 4.80 -8.21
N ASN A 81 -0.84 4.87 -7.90
CA ASN A 81 0.16 5.48 -8.77
C ASN A 81 0.40 4.64 -10.04
N ASP A 82 0.43 3.31 -9.93
CA ASP A 82 0.54 2.42 -11.09
C ASP A 82 -0.70 2.52 -11.99
N ALA A 83 -1.90 2.64 -11.41
CA ALA A 83 -3.13 2.88 -12.17
C ALA A 83 -3.13 4.25 -12.89
N ALA A 84 -2.56 5.28 -12.27
CA ALA A 84 -2.41 6.60 -12.88
C ALA A 84 -1.37 6.60 -14.03
N GLN A 85 -0.30 5.81 -13.91
CA GLN A 85 0.66 5.62 -15.01
C GLN A 85 0.05 4.82 -16.16
N LEU A 86 -0.67 3.73 -15.87
CA LEU A 86 -1.40 2.95 -16.87
C LEU A 86 -2.45 3.78 -17.63
N ALA A 87 -3.10 4.74 -16.96
CA ALA A 87 -4.04 5.67 -17.60
C ALA A 87 -3.34 6.71 -18.52
N ARG A 88 -2.09 7.09 -18.22
CA ARG A 88 -1.28 7.96 -19.10
C ARG A 88 -0.73 7.20 -20.31
N ASP A 89 -0.29 5.96 -20.11
CA ASP A 89 0.24 5.11 -21.18
C ASP A 89 -0.85 4.66 -22.16
N SER A 90 -2.06 4.37 -21.67
CA SER A 90 -3.21 4.05 -22.53
C SER A 90 -3.61 5.23 -23.43
N ALA A 91 -3.57 6.46 -22.91
CA ALA A 91 -3.85 7.67 -23.67
C ALA A 91 -2.81 7.95 -24.77
N GLN A 92 -1.53 7.57 -24.57
CA GLN A 92 -0.51 7.66 -25.62
C GLN A 92 -0.62 6.51 -26.64
N ALA A 93 -0.95 5.30 -26.21
CA ALA A 93 -1.15 4.15 -27.09
C ALA A 93 -2.29 4.35 -28.09
N SER A 94 -3.41 4.99 -27.67
CA SER A 94 -4.53 5.33 -28.56
C SER A 94 -4.14 6.25 -29.72
N ARG A 95 -3.12 7.10 -29.57
CA ARG A 95 -2.71 8.03 -30.65
C ARG A 95 -2.00 7.33 -31.79
N ARG A 96 -1.26 6.25 -31.52
CA ARG A 96 -0.50 5.50 -32.54
C ARG A 96 -1.40 4.53 -33.32
N SER A 97 -2.36 3.89 -32.66
CA SER A 97 -3.31 3.00 -33.34
C SER A 97 -4.33 3.79 -34.17
N ALA A 98 -4.85 4.91 -33.64
CA ALA A 98 -5.76 5.79 -34.36
C ALA A 98 -5.13 6.37 -35.65
N PHE A 99 -3.82 6.66 -35.62
CA PHE A 99 -3.09 7.15 -36.79
C PHE A 99 -3.03 6.12 -37.92
N TRP A 100 -2.70 4.87 -37.61
CA TRP A 100 -2.67 3.79 -38.61
C TRP A 100 -4.07 3.46 -39.15
N THR A 101 -5.11 3.51 -38.31
CA THR A 101 -6.49 3.32 -38.79
C THR A 101 -6.94 4.47 -39.68
N MET A 102 -6.55 5.72 -39.39
CA MET A 102 -6.87 6.87 -40.24
C MET A 102 -6.19 6.76 -41.61
N ILE A 103 -4.93 6.31 -41.65
CA ILE A 103 -4.19 6.07 -42.89
C ILE A 103 -4.83 4.94 -43.70
N ALA A 104 -5.18 3.82 -43.05
CA ALA A 104 -5.83 2.71 -43.72
C ALA A 104 -7.19 3.11 -44.33
N ALA A 105 -7.99 3.89 -43.59
CA ALA A 105 -9.25 4.43 -44.08
C ALA A 105 -9.07 5.35 -45.29
N LEU A 106 -8.05 6.22 -45.26
CA LEU A 106 -7.70 7.10 -46.38
C LEU A 106 -7.29 6.31 -47.63
N ALA A 107 -6.42 5.31 -47.48
CA ALA A 107 -5.99 4.47 -48.60
C ALA A 107 -7.15 3.70 -49.23
N ALA A 108 -8.06 3.15 -48.41
CA ALA A 108 -9.26 2.48 -48.89
C ALA A 108 -10.21 3.44 -49.62
N ALA A 109 -10.43 4.64 -49.09
CA ALA A 109 -11.26 5.66 -49.72
C ALA A 109 -10.70 6.10 -51.08
N ILE A 110 -9.38 6.30 -51.18
CA ILE A 110 -8.71 6.64 -52.45
C ILE A 110 -8.86 5.49 -53.45
N GLY A 111 -8.66 4.24 -53.02
CA GLY A 111 -8.82 3.08 -53.90
C GLY A 111 -10.24 2.94 -54.47
N VAL A 112 -11.27 3.16 -53.63
CA VAL A 112 -12.68 3.15 -54.07
C VAL A 112 -12.97 4.31 -55.01
N LEU A 113 -12.46 5.52 -54.73
CA LEU A 113 -12.64 6.69 -55.60
C LEU A 113 -11.98 6.49 -56.97
N VAL A 114 -10.78 5.92 -57.02
CA VAL A 114 -10.09 5.64 -58.29
C VAL A 114 -10.84 4.57 -59.09
N ASN A 115 -11.29 3.49 -58.45
CA ASN A 115 -12.06 2.45 -59.12
C ASN A 115 -13.40 2.99 -59.63
N ALA A 116 -14.10 3.80 -58.83
CA ALA A 116 -15.33 4.46 -59.24
C ALA A 116 -15.11 5.45 -60.39
N ALA A 117 -14.03 6.24 -60.37
CA ALA A 117 -13.70 7.20 -61.43
C ALA A 117 -13.40 6.49 -62.78
N ILE A 118 -12.77 5.32 -62.74
CA ILE A 118 -12.54 4.50 -63.94
C ILE A 118 -13.87 3.92 -64.44
N GLN A 119 -14.71 3.36 -63.56
CA GLN A 119 -15.99 2.76 -63.95
C GLN A 119 -17.03 3.79 -64.45
N LEU A 120 -17.01 5.00 -63.91
CA LEU A 120 -17.89 6.10 -64.32
C LEU A 120 -17.42 6.80 -65.61
N GLY A 121 -16.31 6.37 -66.22
CA GLY A 121 -15.84 6.90 -67.50
C GLY A 121 -15.34 8.35 -67.45
N TRP A 122 -15.03 8.89 -66.26
CA TRP A 122 -14.57 10.28 -66.10
C TRP A 122 -13.25 10.57 -66.84
N LEU A 123 -12.40 9.55 -67.00
CA LEU A 123 -11.18 9.65 -67.81
C LEU A 123 -11.48 9.87 -69.31
N ASP A 124 -12.63 9.44 -69.80
CA ASP A 124 -13.05 9.63 -71.19
C ASP A 124 -13.66 11.02 -71.41
N TRP A 125 -14.23 11.64 -70.37
CA TRP A 125 -14.73 13.02 -70.42
C TRP A 125 -13.60 14.06 -70.42
N LEU A 126 -12.50 13.80 -69.69
CA LEU A 126 -11.32 14.68 -69.62
C LEU A 126 -10.45 14.65 -70.89
N ARG A 127 -10.75 13.76 -71.85
CA ARG A 127 -10.01 13.59 -73.11
C ARG A 127 -10.71 14.26 -74.32
N ARG A 128 -11.87 14.89 -74.12
CA ARG A 128 -12.55 15.75 -75.11
C ARG A 128 -12.32 17.21 -74.79
#